data_AF-A0A453SPC5-F1
#
_entry.id   AF-A0A453SPC5-F1
#
_cell.length_a   1.000
_cell.length_b   1.000
_cell.length_c   1.000
_cell.angle_alpha   90.00
_cell.angle_beta   90.00
_cell.angle_gamma   90.00
#
_symmetry.space_group_name_H-M   'P 1'
#
loop_
_entity.id
_entity.type
_entity.pdbx_description
1 polymer ?
#
loop_
_entity_poly.entity_id
_entity_poly.type
_entity_poly.pdbx_seq_one_letter_code
_entity_poly.pdbx_strand_id
1 'polypeptide(L)'
;MMQDYPKTLPPTAKVGFTVMDAWLAYAPVKNNPEDAAKVPKGNPFHSATSGEMAIYRANSLILRKAGAQISDPVVSTFNGQEVEVWPRVTWSPRWGLTFKDVKRKVHGNSSVSQRSVLVINGRNVVIDGLSLDGALIVNSVDEAEVKVTGHVENKGWTIQHVDHRDTSEMEESRIRGFKFEKVEQLEVNYTEPGKHCLSP
;
A
#
# COMPACT_ATOMS: atom_id res chain seq x y z
N MET A 1 31.31 3.20 10.11
CA MET A 1 29.88 2.84 9.92
C MET A 1 29.77 1.38 9.50
N MET A 2 28.60 0.73 9.64
CA MET A 2 28.45 -0.70 9.28
C MET A 2 28.81 -1.00 7.81
N GLN A 3 28.59 -0.05 6.90
CA GLN A 3 28.94 -0.16 5.48
C GLN A 3 30.44 -0.04 5.17
N ASP A 4 31.30 0.24 6.15
CA ASP A 4 32.76 0.29 5.95
C ASP A 4 33.42 -1.10 5.96
N TYR A 5 32.68 -2.15 6.34
CA TYR A 5 33.16 -3.53 6.36
C TYR A 5 33.88 -3.97 5.07
N PRO A 6 33.42 -3.63 3.85
CA PRO A 6 34.14 -4.02 2.62
C PRO A 6 35.59 -3.53 2.54
N LYS A 7 35.97 -2.49 3.31
CA LYS A 7 37.36 -1.99 3.36
C LYS A 7 38.32 -2.93 4.09
N THR A 8 37.81 -3.86 4.89
CA THR A 8 38.63 -4.85 5.62
C THR A 8 38.81 -6.15 4.84
N LEU A 9 38.13 -6.30 3.71
CA LEU A 9 38.21 -7.50 2.88
C LEU A 9 39.54 -7.55 2.10
N PRO A 10 40.10 -8.74 1.85
CA PRO A 10 41.31 -8.87 1.05
C PRO A 10 41.06 -8.40 -0.39
N PRO A 11 42.11 -7.99 -1.15
CA PRO A 11 41.97 -7.58 -2.55
C PRO A 11 41.35 -8.63 -3.48
N THR A 12 41.35 -9.91 -3.06
CA THR A 12 40.75 -11.03 -3.80
C THR A 12 39.25 -11.18 -3.56
N ALA A 13 38.67 -10.43 -2.63
CA ALA A 13 37.24 -10.49 -2.35
C ALA A 13 36.42 -9.86 -3.48
N LYS A 14 35.31 -10.49 -3.84
CA LYS A 14 34.37 -9.98 -4.84
C LYS A 14 33.33 -9.09 -4.16
N VAL A 15 33.45 -7.78 -4.37
CA VAL A 15 32.51 -6.77 -3.85
C VAL A 15 31.81 -6.12 -5.03
N GLY A 16 30.48 -5.95 -4.93
CA GLY A 16 29.67 -5.36 -5.98
C GLY A 16 28.43 -4.67 -5.41
N PHE A 17 27.57 -4.15 -6.29
CA PHE A 17 26.32 -3.49 -5.94
C PHE A 17 25.19 -3.95 -6.87
N THR A 18 23.97 -3.92 -6.36
CA THR A 18 22.75 -4.16 -7.14
C THR A 18 21.94 -2.87 -7.16
N VAL A 19 21.57 -2.41 -8.35
CA VAL A 19 20.71 -1.24 -8.52
C VAL A 19 19.27 -1.70 -8.69
N MET A 20 18.36 -1.06 -7.96
CA MET A 20 16.93 -1.35 -8.00
C MET A 20 16.15 -0.05 -8.15
N ASP A 21 14.96 -0.13 -8.72
CA ASP A 21 14.06 1.02 -8.80
C ASP A 21 13.65 1.50 -7.40
N ALA A 22 13.67 2.81 -7.20
CA ALA A 22 13.39 3.42 -5.89
C ALA A 22 11.99 3.07 -5.35
N TRP A 23 10.99 2.96 -6.22
CA TRP A 23 9.60 2.66 -5.83
C TRP A 23 9.45 1.30 -5.12
N LEU A 24 10.38 0.36 -5.38
CA LEU A 24 10.39 -0.98 -4.79
C LEU A 24 11.39 -1.08 -3.63
N ALA A 25 12.51 -0.37 -3.71
CA ALA A 25 13.68 -0.63 -2.88
C ALA A 25 13.96 0.40 -1.77
N TYR A 26 13.43 1.63 -1.86
CA TYR A 26 13.85 2.70 -0.96
C TYR A 26 12.74 3.69 -0.60
N ALA A 27 12.14 3.49 0.59
CA ALA A 27 11.12 4.37 1.16
C ALA A 27 11.33 4.59 2.67
N PRO A 28 12.46 5.18 3.11
CA PRO A 28 12.70 5.41 4.53
C PRO A 28 11.78 6.51 5.09
N VAL A 29 11.46 6.37 6.38
CA VAL A 29 10.80 7.39 7.19
C VAL A 29 11.82 7.91 8.19
N LYS A 30 12.42 9.07 7.89
CA LYS A 30 13.54 9.64 8.67
C LYS A 30 13.42 11.15 8.93
N ASN A 31 12.64 11.85 8.12
CA ASN A 31 12.41 13.29 8.27
C ASN A 31 11.10 13.53 9.02
N ASN A 32 11.12 14.50 9.94
CA ASN A 32 9.90 15.04 10.53
C ASN A 32 9.12 15.87 9.48
N PRO A 33 7.86 16.25 9.76
CA PRO A 33 7.05 17.02 8.81
C PRO A 33 7.67 18.37 8.40
N GLU A 34 8.26 19.11 9.35
CA GLU A 34 8.81 20.45 9.09
C GLU A 34 10.02 20.41 8.14
N ASP A 35 10.91 19.45 8.33
CA ASP A 35 12.10 19.30 7.49
C ASP A 35 11.76 18.67 6.14
N ALA A 36 10.80 17.74 6.12
CA ALA A 36 10.27 17.20 4.87
C ALA A 36 9.64 18.30 4.00
N ALA A 37 8.90 19.25 4.58
CA ALA A 37 8.30 20.36 3.84
C ALA A 37 9.34 21.29 3.16
N LYS A 38 10.58 21.30 3.64
CA LYS A 38 11.68 22.11 3.08
C LYS A 38 12.44 21.39 1.96
N VAL A 39 12.18 20.10 1.73
CA VAL A 39 12.84 19.32 0.68
C VAL A 39 12.47 19.91 -0.68
N PRO A 40 13.46 20.25 -1.55
CA PRO A 40 13.17 20.80 -2.86
C PRO A 40 12.30 19.87 -3.72
N LYS A 41 11.42 20.44 -4.53
CA LYS A 41 10.55 19.68 -5.44
C LYS A 41 11.38 18.76 -6.34
N GLY A 42 10.94 17.52 -6.48
CA GLY A 42 11.64 16.47 -7.24
C GLY A 42 12.56 15.60 -6.39
N ASN A 43 12.91 16.02 -5.17
CA ASN A 43 13.63 15.18 -4.21
C ASN A 43 12.65 14.39 -3.33
N PRO A 44 13.03 13.19 -2.88
CA PRO A 44 12.18 12.37 -2.01
C PRO A 44 12.11 12.96 -0.59
N PHE A 45 10.88 13.13 -0.07
CA PHE A 45 10.65 13.72 1.25
C PHE A 45 11.13 12.86 2.42
N HIS A 46 11.07 11.54 2.29
CA HIS A 46 11.49 10.57 3.32
C HIS A 46 10.85 10.80 4.71
N SER A 47 9.58 11.19 4.70
CA SER A 47 8.71 11.38 5.87
C SER A 47 7.72 10.23 6.04
N ALA A 48 6.95 10.24 7.13
CA ALA A 48 5.86 9.28 7.35
C ALA A 48 4.82 9.34 6.22
N THR A 49 4.47 10.53 5.74
CA THR A 49 3.59 10.73 4.58
C THR A 49 4.12 9.99 3.36
N SER A 50 5.37 10.26 2.96
CA SER A 50 5.94 9.66 1.76
C SER A 50 6.19 8.16 1.88
N GLY A 51 6.50 7.68 3.08
CA GLY A 51 6.66 6.25 3.35
C GLY A 51 5.36 5.49 3.18
N GLU A 52 4.25 6.02 3.69
CA GLU A 52 2.93 5.41 3.51
C GLU A 52 2.50 5.42 2.04
N MET A 53 2.68 6.54 1.33
CA MET A 53 2.35 6.62 -0.11
C MET A 53 3.19 5.65 -0.95
N ALA A 54 4.45 5.40 -0.58
CA ALA A 54 5.30 4.44 -1.27
C ALA A 54 4.75 3.01 -1.17
N ILE A 55 4.13 2.61 -0.05
CA ILE A 55 3.49 1.30 0.09
C ILE A 55 2.28 1.20 -0.86
N TYR A 56 1.39 2.19 -0.86
CA TYR A 56 0.23 2.20 -1.76
C TYR A 56 0.65 2.17 -3.23
N ARG A 57 1.68 2.93 -3.59
CA ARG A 57 2.28 2.92 -4.93
C ARG A 57 2.83 1.54 -5.27
N ALA A 58 3.67 0.95 -4.42
CA ALA A 58 4.29 -0.34 -4.68
C ALA A 58 3.25 -1.44 -4.89
N ASN A 59 2.25 -1.51 -4.00
CA ASN A 59 1.18 -2.51 -4.09
C ASN A 59 0.34 -2.33 -5.36
N SER A 60 0.01 -1.09 -5.71
CA SER A 60 -0.72 -0.75 -6.93
C SER A 60 0.07 -1.12 -8.19
N LEU A 61 1.36 -0.81 -8.26
CA LEU A 61 2.23 -1.18 -9.39
C LEU A 61 2.41 -2.70 -9.52
N ILE A 62 2.51 -3.42 -8.40
CA ILE A 62 2.56 -4.88 -8.37
C ILE A 62 1.27 -5.47 -8.93
N LEU A 63 0.10 -4.96 -8.52
CA LEU A 63 -1.20 -5.41 -9.04
C LEU A 63 -1.36 -5.09 -10.53
N ARG A 64 -0.94 -3.91 -10.99
CA ARG A 64 -0.88 -3.58 -12.43
C ARG A 64 -0.06 -4.60 -13.20
N LYS A 65 1.14 -4.94 -12.70
CA LYS A 65 2.02 -5.94 -13.31
C LYS A 65 1.41 -7.35 -13.28
N ALA A 66 0.55 -7.65 -12.32
CA ALA A 66 -0.20 -8.90 -12.23
C ALA A 66 -1.40 -8.96 -13.19
N GLY A 67 -1.78 -7.85 -13.82
CA GLY A 67 -2.85 -7.78 -14.82
C GLY A 67 -4.11 -7.03 -14.36
N ALA A 68 -4.16 -6.50 -13.15
CA ALA A 68 -5.28 -5.70 -12.68
C ALA A 68 -5.23 -4.26 -13.22
N GLN A 69 -6.40 -3.68 -13.46
CA GLN A 69 -6.57 -2.27 -13.84
C GLN A 69 -6.64 -1.40 -12.59
N ILE A 70 -5.53 -0.80 -12.20
CA ILE A 70 -5.49 0.11 -11.04
C ILE A 70 -5.48 1.54 -11.56
N SER A 71 -6.39 2.41 -11.09
CA SER A 71 -6.41 3.84 -11.48
C SER A 71 -5.11 4.57 -11.13
N ASP A 72 -4.81 5.64 -11.88
CA ASP A 72 -3.65 6.49 -11.64
C ASP A 72 -3.77 7.27 -10.33
N PRO A 73 -2.63 7.65 -9.71
CA PRO A 73 -2.65 8.46 -8.50
C PRO A 73 -3.15 9.87 -8.77
N VAL A 74 -3.59 10.54 -7.69
CA VAL A 74 -3.81 12.00 -7.69
C VAL A 74 -2.75 12.67 -6.84
N VAL A 75 -2.42 13.91 -7.18
CA VAL A 75 -1.50 14.70 -6.36
C VAL A 75 -2.27 15.34 -5.20
N SER A 76 -1.73 15.24 -4.00
CA SER A 76 -2.25 15.93 -2.80
C SER A 76 -1.10 16.44 -1.94
N THR A 77 -1.40 17.38 -1.03
CA THR A 77 -0.39 18.02 -0.17
C THR A 77 -0.69 17.77 1.30
N PHE A 78 0.24 17.14 2.02
CA PHE A 78 0.13 16.91 3.47
C PHE A 78 1.32 17.53 4.19
N ASN A 79 1.07 18.36 5.22
CA ASN A 79 2.12 19.09 5.94
C ASN A 79 3.13 19.77 4.99
N GLY A 80 2.65 20.40 3.90
CA GLY A 80 3.49 21.07 2.90
C GLY A 80 4.24 20.14 1.92
N GLN A 81 3.98 18.84 1.94
CA GLN A 81 4.62 17.86 1.05
C GLN A 81 3.64 17.43 -0.06
N GLU A 82 3.98 17.75 -1.31
CA GLU A 82 3.21 17.35 -2.51
C GLU A 82 3.53 15.90 -2.89
N VAL A 83 2.57 14.98 -2.72
CA VAL A 83 2.77 13.54 -2.94
C VAL A 83 1.71 12.94 -3.87
N GLU A 84 2.06 11.83 -4.51
CA GLU A 84 1.12 10.99 -5.25
C GLU A 84 0.33 10.08 -4.30
N VAL A 85 -0.99 10.23 -4.31
CA VAL A 85 -1.93 9.38 -3.56
C VAL A 85 -2.53 8.33 -4.50
N TRP A 86 -1.97 7.13 -4.40
CA TRP A 86 -2.44 5.94 -5.10
C TRP A 86 -3.68 5.34 -4.41
N PRO A 87 -4.45 4.44 -5.08
CA PRO A 87 -5.44 3.62 -4.41
C PRO A 87 -4.85 2.94 -3.16
N ARG A 88 -5.61 2.90 -2.06
CA ARG A 88 -5.12 2.43 -0.76
C ARG A 88 -5.20 0.91 -0.70
N VAL A 89 -4.30 0.27 -1.42
CA VAL A 89 -4.18 -1.19 -1.49
C VAL A 89 -3.14 -1.67 -0.49
N THR A 90 -3.53 -2.56 0.41
CA THR A 90 -2.61 -3.27 1.31
C THR A 90 -3.01 -4.73 1.45
N TRP A 91 -2.03 -5.58 1.77
CA TRP A 91 -2.28 -6.98 2.06
C TRP A 91 -1.35 -7.52 3.13
N SER A 92 -1.82 -8.54 3.83
CA SER A 92 -1.00 -9.32 4.76
C SER A 92 0.12 -10.04 3.99
N PRO A 93 1.34 -10.14 4.54
CA PRO A 93 2.41 -10.96 3.97
C PRO A 93 1.99 -12.43 3.76
N ARG A 94 0.98 -12.92 4.49
CA ARG A 94 0.39 -14.26 4.28
C ARG A 94 -0.28 -14.40 2.90
N TRP A 95 -0.77 -13.29 2.32
CA TRP A 95 -1.39 -13.29 1.00
C TRP A 95 -0.35 -13.35 -0.12
N GLY A 96 0.75 -12.62 0.00
CA GLY A 96 1.81 -12.68 -1.01
C GLY A 96 3.11 -12.05 -0.53
N LEU A 97 4.19 -12.82 -0.60
CA LEU A 97 5.56 -12.37 -0.33
C LEU A 97 6.31 -12.05 -1.62
N THR A 98 6.01 -12.78 -2.69
CA THR A 98 6.65 -12.63 -3.99
C THR A 98 5.65 -12.21 -5.06
N PHE A 99 6.16 -11.66 -6.17
CA PHE A 99 5.33 -11.37 -7.32
C PHE A 99 4.62 -12.63 -7.88
N LYS A 100 5.24 -13.81 -7.75
CA LYS A 100 4.62 -15.09 -8.15
C LYS A 100 3.36 -15.39 -7.32
N ASP A 101 3.38 -15.07 -6.02
CA ASP A 101 2.23 -15.27 -5.13
C ASP A 101 1.08 -14.33 -5.46
N VAL A 102 1.38 -13.08 -5.82
CA VAL A 102 0.37 -12.11 -6.26
C VAL A 102 -0.20 -12.50 -7.62
N LYS A 103 0.66 -12.78 -8.60
CA LYS A 103 0.24 -13.10 -9.98
C LYS A 103 -0.66 -14.32 -10.08
N ARG A 104 -0.51 -15.30 -9.18
CA ARG A 104 -1.37 -16.50 -9.15
C ARG A 104 -2.71 -16.29 -8.42
N LYS A 105 -2.95 -15.12 -7.82
CA LYS A 105 -4.16 -14.79 -7.05
C LYS A 105 -4.94 -13.62 -7.65
N VAL A 106 -4.47 -13.06 -8.77
CA VAL A 106 -5.09 -11.94 -9.46
C VAL A 106 -5.42 -12.40 -10.87
N HIS A 107 -6.71 -12.48 -11.14
CA HIS A 107 -7.30 -13.00 -12.37
C HIS A 107 -8.48 -12.12 -12.82
N GLY A 108 -8.99 -12.44 -14.01
CA GLY A 108 -10.09 -11.70 -14.62
C GLY A 108 -9.72 -10.24 -14.90
N ASN A 109 -10.65 -9.51 -15.51
CA ASN A 109 -10.51 -8.06 -15.71
C ASN A 109 -10.82 -7.31 -14.41
N SER A 110 -9.98 -7.50 -13.39
CA SER A 110 -10.17 -6.85 -12.09
C SER A 110 -9.73 -5.39 -12.14
N SER A 111 -10.50 -4.48 -11.52
CA SER A 111 -10.24 -3.05 -11.48
C SER A 111 -10.41 -2.45 -10.08
N VAL A 112 -9.60 -1.42 -9.78
CA VAL A 112 -9.64 -0.67 -8.52
C VAL A 112 -9.60 0.82 -8.84
N SER A 113 -10.67 1.55 -8.47
CA SER A 113 -10.80 2.99 -8.69
C SER A 113 -9.79 3.80 -7.86
N GLN A 114 -9.56 5.05 -8.24
CA GLN A 114 -8.59 5.92 -7.58
C GLN A 114 -8.90 6.10 -6.08
N ARG A 115 -10.19 6.25 -5.76
CA ARG A 115 -10.68 6.50 -4.40
C ARG A 115 -10.81 5.23 -3.56
N SER A 116 -10.46 4.06 -4.10
CA SER A 116 -10.71 2.80 -3.41
C SER A 116 -9.72 2.46 -2.30
N VAL A 117 -10.20 1.66 -1.36
CA VAL A 117 -9.43 1.00 -0.30
C VAL A 117 -9.62 -0.50 -0.49
N LEU A 118 -8.52 -1.24 -0.61
CA LEU A 118 -8.53 -2.70 -0.69
C LEU A 118 -7.59 -3.25 0.37
N VAL A 119 -8.13 -3.99 1.33
CA VAL A 119 -7.35 -4.66 2.38
C VAL A 119 -7.56 -6.16 2.27
N ILE A 120 -6.47 -6.90 2.05
CA ILE A 120 -6.51 -8.37 1.93
C ILE A 120 -5.77 -8.99 3.12
N ASN A 121 -6.52 -9.57 4.05
CA ASN A 121 -6.00 -10.19 5.24
C ASN A 121 -6.38 -11.68 5.27
N GLY A 122 -5.69 -12.47 4.44
CA GLY A 122 -5.95 -13.90 4.31
C GLY A 122 -4.97 -14.57 3.37
N ARG A 123 -4.59 -15.82 3.66
CA ARG A 123 -3.62 -16.54 2.82
C ARG A 123 -4.22 -16.93 1.46
N ASN A 124 -5.45 -17.44 1.45
CA ASN A 124 -6.05 -18.07 0.26
C ASN A 124 -7.18 -17.23 -0.34
N VAL A 125 -6.99 -15.91 -0.41
CA VAL A 125 -7.89 -15.00 -1.13
C VAL A 125 -7.48 -14.91 -2.60
N VAL A 126 -8.42 -15.09 -3.53
CA VAL A 126 -8.23 -14.93 -4.98
C VAL A 126 -9.13 -13.81 -5.47
N ILE A 127 -8.54 -12.82 -6.14
CA ILE A 127 -9.26 -11.74 -6.81
C ILE A 127 -9.47 -12.16 -8.27
N ASP A 128 -10.72 -12.29 -8.69
CA ASP A 128 -11.07 -12.74 -10.04
C ASP A 128 -12.27 -11.95 -10.56
N GLY A 129 -12.01 -10.95 -11.40
CA GLY A 129 -13.05 -10.09 -11.98
C GLY A 129 -13.73 -9.16 -10.97
N LEU A 130 -12.99 -8.66 -9.97
CA LEU A 130 -13.48 -7.66 -9.02
C LEU A 130 -13.44 -6.26 -9.65
N SER A 131 -14.53 -5.51 -9.62
CA SER A 131 -14.58 -4.07 -9.89
C SER A 131 -14.84 -3.32 -8.59
N LEU A 132 -13.85 -2.61 -8.07
CA LEU A 132 -13.93 -1.92 -6.78
C LEU A 132 -13.93 -0.39 -6.92
N ASP A 133 -15.03 0.24 -6.50
CA ASP A 133 -15.16 1.70 -6.30
C ASP A 133 -15.66 2.04 -4.89
N GLY A 134 -14.77 1.99 -3.91
CA GLY A 134 -15.10 2.15 -2.50
C GLY A 134 -14.10 1.43 -1.60
N ALA A 135 -14.53 1.04 -0.41
CA ALA A 135 -13.69 0.28 0.53
C ALA A 135 -14.14 -1.18 0.63
N LEU A 136 -13.19 -2.11 0.45
CA LEU A 136 -13.36 -3.55 0.64
C LEU A 136 -12.24 -4.09 1.55
N ILE A 137 -12.65 -4.78 2.61
CA ILE A 137 -11.77 -5.49 3.54
C ILE A 137 -12.16 -6.96 3.53
N VAL A 138 -11.19 -7.83 3.24
CA VAL A 138 -11.37 -9.29 3.21
C VAL A 138 -10.50 -9.92 4.27
N ASN A 139 -11.12 -10.39 5.35
CA ASN A 139 -10.45 -11.14 6.40
C ASN A 139 -10.78 -12.63 6.27
N SER A 140 -9.76 -13.50 6.38
CA SER A 140 -9.98 -14.95 6.39
C SER A 140 -8.92 -15.70 7.20
N VAL A 141 -9.34 -16.79 7.84
CA VAL A 141 -8.44 -17.78 8.46
C VAL A 141 -7.61 -18.51 7.39
N ASP A 142 -6.52 -19.17 7.79
CA ASP A 142 -5.62 -19.84 6.83
C ASP A 142 -6.31 -20.97 6.06
N GLU A 143 -7.32 -21.59 6.65
CA GLU A 143 -8.08 -22.73 6.16
C GLU A 143 -9.25 -22.35 5.24
N ALA A 144 -9.53 -21.05 5.09
CA ALA A 144 -10.58 -20.52 4.23
C ALA A 144 -10.01 -20.13 2.85
N GLU A 145 -10.57 -20.69 1.79
CA GLU A 145 -10.32 -20.31 0.40
C GLU A 145 -11.41 -19.34 -0.04
N VAL A 146 -11.07 -18.08 -0.33
CA VAL A 146 -12.03 -17.03 -0.63
C VAL A 146 -11.83 -16.54 -2.06
N LYS A 147 -12.82 -16.74 -2.93
CA LYS A 147 -12.88 -16.07 -4.22
C LYS A 147 -13.61 -14.74 -4.10
N VAL A 148 -13.03 -13.66 -4.61
CA VAL A 148 -13.59 -12.31 -4.63
C VAL A 148 -13.82 -11.87 -6.06
N THR A 149 -15.09 -11.63 -6.42
CA THR A 149 -15.55 -11.28 -7.77
C THR A 149 -16.68 -10.25 -7.69
N GLY A 150 -17.10 -9.72 -8.84
CA GLY A 150 -18.29 -8.87 -8.94
C GLY A 150 -17.98 -7.39 -8.75
N HIS A 151 -19.00 -6.61 -8.42
CA HIS A 151 -18.91 -5.15 -8.35
C HIS A 151 -19.15 -4.67 -6.91
N VAL A 152 -18.21 -3.90 -6.37
CA VAL A 152 -18.33 -3.29 -5.05
C VAL A 152 -18.28 -1.78 -5.21
N GLU A 153 -19.39 -1.12 -4.92
CA GLU A 153 -19.50 0.33 -4.88
C GLU A 153 -20.03 0.77 -3.51
N ASN A 154 -19.31 1.68 -2.85
CA ASN A 154 -19.74 2.28 -1.58
C ASN A 154 -19.04 3.64 -1.35
N LYS A 155 -19.46 4.40 -0.33
CA LYS A 155 -18.90 5.71 0.00
C LYS A 155 -17.43 5.68 0.45
N GLY A 156 -16.87 4.50 0.72
CA GLY A 156 -15.45 4.29 0.95
C GLY A 156 -14.90 5.11 2.11
N TRP A 157 -13.62 5.41 2.06
CA TRP A 157 -12.94 6.22 3.07
C TRP A 157 -12.50 7.56 2.50
N THR A 158 -12.60 8.61 3.30
CA THR A 158 -12.12 9.96 3.00
C THR A 158 -10.84 10.24 3.78
N ILE A 159 -10.01 11.14 3.23
CA ILE A 159 -8.79 11.61 3.89
C ILE A 159 -9.11 12.94 4.57
N GLN A 160 -8.90 13.00 5.88
CA GLN A 160 -8.96 14.24 6.65
C GLN A 160 -7.54 14.73 6.91
N HIS A 161 -7.24 15.98 6.56
CA HIS A 161 -5.94 16.57 6.81
C HIS A 161 -5.73 16.78 8.32
N VAL A 162 -4.51 16.52 8.77
CA VAL A 162 -4.10 16.74 10.17
C VAL A 162 -2.83 17.58 10.14
N ASP A 163 -2.84 18.70 10.86
CA ASP A 163 -1.63 19.50 11.04
C ASP A 163 -0.69 18.78 12.02
N HIS A 164 0.58 18.64 11.67
CA HIS A 164 1.59 18.08 12.57
C HIS A 164 1.69 18.79 13.95
N ARG A 165 1.23 20.04 14.04
CA ARG A 165 1.21 20.85 15.28
C ARG A 165 -0.05 20.67 16.12
N ASP A 166 -1.08 19.99 15.62
CA ASP A 166 -2.33 19.80 16.35
C ASP A 166 -2.20 18.74 17.45
N THR A 167 -1.84 19.16 18.67
CA THR A 167 -1.61 18.25 19.80
C THR A 167 -2.86 17.50 20.29
N SER A 168 -4.05 17.79 19.76
CA SER A 168 -5.24 16.99 20.06
C SER A 168 -5.27 15.65 19.30
N GLU A 169 -4.52 15.56 18.20
CA GLU A 169 -4.39 14.35 17.39
C GLU A 169 -3.19 13.49 17.82
N MET A 170 -3.30 12.18 17.60
CA MET A 170 -2.22 11.25 17.92
C MET A 170 -0.98 11.53 17.05
N GLU A 171 0.21 11.25 17.60
CA GLU A 171 1.47 11.55 16.93
C GLU A 171 1.57 10.91 15.54
N GLU A 172 1.13 9.68 15.36
CA GLU A 172 1.13 8.98 14.08
C GLU A 172 0.29 9.66 13.00
N SER A 173 -0.80 10.34 13.38
CA SER A 173 -1.65 11.13 12.48
C SER A 173 -0.98 12.47 12.15
N ARG A 174 -0.39 13.11 13.17
CA ARG A 174 0.35 14.37 13.04
C ARG A 174 1.55 14.24 12.10
N ILE A 175 2.38 13.22 12.30
CA ILE A 175 3.60 13.05 11.49
C ILE A 175 3.32 12.64 10.04
N ARG A 176 2.20 11.95 9.77
CA ARG A 176 1.79 11.61 8.39
C ARG A 176 0.96 12.70 7.72
N GLY A 177 0.37 13.60 8.50
CA GLY A 177 -0.36 14.78 8.01
C GLY A 177 -1.82 14.51 7.61
N PHE A 178 -2.35 13.34 7.96
CA PHE A 178 -3.73 12.98 7.67
C PHE A 178 -4.21 11.82 8.54
N LYS A 179 -5.53 11.63 8.58
CA LYS A 179 -6.21 10.44 9.09
C LYS A 179 -7.32 10.01 8.12
N PHE A 180 -7.72 8.74 8.20
CA PHE A 180 -8.84 8.24 7.42
C PHE A 180 -10.14 8.36 8.20
N GLU A 181 -11.16 8.92 7.56
CA GLU A 181 -12.54 8.82 7.99
C GLU A 181 -13.22 7.69 7.21
N LYS A 182 -13.69 6.68 7.94
CA LYS A 182 -14.29 5.47 7.36
C LYS A 182 -15.79 5.68 7.15
N VAL A 183 -16.15 6.37 6.08
CA VAL A 183 -17.56 6.72 5.78
C VAL A 183 -18.39 5.46 5.52
N GLU A 184 -17.88 4.54 4.71
CA GLU A 184 -18.51 3.25 4.43
C GLU A 184 -17.46 2.22 4.01
N GLN A 185 -17.73 0.94 4.28
CA GLN A 185 -16.91 -0.17 3.81
C GLN A 185 -17.72 -1.46 3.74
N LEU A 186 -17.37 -2.33 2.79
CA LEU A 186 -17.74 -3.73 2.83
C LEU A 186 -16.61 -4.48 3.53
N GLU A 187 -16.89 -5.04 4.70
CA GLU A 187 -15.95 -5.90 5.43
C GLU A 187 -16.53 -7.29 5.60
N VAL A 188 -15.78 -8.29 5.12
CA VAL A 188 -16.17 -9.70 5.19
C VAL A 188 -15.16 -10.47 6.03
N ASN A 189 -15.68 -11.35 6.89
CA ASN A 189 -14.90 -12.15 7.82
C ASN A 189 -15.21 -13.63 7.62
N TYR A 190 -14.28 -14.37 7.04
CA TYR A 190 -14.39 -15.82 6.87
C TYR A 190 -13.61 -16.53 7.98
N THR A 191 -14.31 -16.85 9.07
CA THR A 191 -13.73 -17.47 10.26
C THR A 191 -13.70 -18.99 10.22
N GLU A 192 -14.48 -19.59 9.31
CA GLU A 192 -14.60 -21.05 9.19
C GLU A 192 -13.81 -21.59 7.98
N PRO A 193 -13.20 -22.78 8.09
CA PRO A 193 -12.57 -23.47 6.98
C PRO A 193 -13.50 -23.67 5.78
N GLY A 194 -12.92 -23.84 4.60
CA GLY A 194 -13.64 -24.24 3.39
C GLY A 194 -13.64 -23.18 2.29
N LYS A 195 -14.47 -23.42 1.26
CA LYS A 195 -14.53 -22.60 0.05
C LYS A 195 -15.65 -21.58 0.16
N HIS A 196 -15.30 -20.32 -0.04
CA HIS A 196 -16.19 -19.18 0.04
C HIS A 196 -16.11 -18.36 -1.24
N CYS A 197 -17.20 -17.69 -1.58
CA CYS A 197 -17.25 -16.76 -2.70
C CYS A 197 -17.92 -15.46 -2.24
N LEU A 198 -17.22 -14.34 -2.41
CA LEU A 198 -17.78 -13.01 -2.34
C LEU A 198 -18.16 -12.57 -3.75
N SER A 199 -19.47 -12.41 -4.00
CA SER A 199 -20.02 -11.88 -5.26
C SER A 199 -21.16 -10.92 -4.95
N PRO A 200 -20.85 -9.66 -4.61
CA PRO A 200 -21.84 -8.63 -4.30
C PRO A 200 -22.63 -8.19 -5.53
#